data_AF-A0A2P7MR04-F1
#
_entry.id   AF-A0A2P7MR04-F1
#
_cell.length_a   1.000
_cell.length_b   1.000
_cell.length_c   1.000
_cell.angle_alpha   90.00
_cell.angle_beta   90.00
_cell.angle_gamma   90.00
#
_symmetry.space_group_name_H-M   'P 1'
#
loop_
_entity.id
_entity.type
_entity.pdbx_description
1 polymer ?
#
loop_
_entity_poly.entity_id
_entity_poly.type
_entity_poly.pdbx_seq_one_letter_code
_entity_poly.pdbx_strand_id
1 'polypeptide(L)'
;MTQITPSIEAATIRGATVTTEDGGRLNAFATEPRMEVVSTESGWGFHERAEKLNGRMAMLGFIALLATEYALGGESFTRGLLGIG
;
A
#
# COMPACT_ATOMS: atom_id res chain seq x y z
N MET A 1 55.50 31.28 -9.27
CA MET A 1 54.09 31.73 -9.38
C MET A 1 53.22 30.49 -9.39
N THR A 2 52.54 30.24 -8.28
CA THR A 2 51.74 29.03 -8.06
C THR A 2 50.38 29.23 -8.70
N GLN A 3 50.09 28.51 -9.79
CA GLN A 3 48.78 28.56 -10.44
C GLN A 3 47.76 27.88 -9.53
N ILE A 4 46.85 28.69 -8.96
CA ILE A 4 45.69 28.21 -8.22
C ILE A 4 44.66 27.81 -9.28
N THR A 5 44.59 26.53 -9.61
CA THR A 5 43.44 25.98 -10.35
C THR A 5 42.26 25.94 -9.38
N PRO A 6 41.20 26.75 -9.55
CA PRO A 6 40.00 26.52 -8.78
C PRO A 6 39.38 25.22 -9.30
N SER A 7 39.46 24.15 -8.51
CA SER A 7 38.63 22.97 -8.73
C SER A 7 37.18 23.42 -8.58
N ILE A 8 36.53 23.73 -9.70
CA ILE A 8 35.12 24.17 -9.73
C ILE A 8 34.30 23.03 -9.12
N GLU A 9 33.83 23.29 -7.91
CA GLU A 9 32.94 22.44 -7.13
C GLU A 9 31.75 22.09 -8.02
N ALA A 10 31.63 20.82 -8.40
CA ALA A 10 30.55 20.35 -9.26
C ALA A 10 29.22 20.69 -8.60
N ALA A 11 28.48 21.66 -9.18
CA ALA A 11 27.25 22.15 -8.60
C ALA A 11 26.27 20.97 -8.44
N THR A 12 26.02 20.58 -7.19
CA THR A 12 25.13 19.46 -6.87
C THR A 12 23.69 19.97 -6.90
N ILE A 13 22.97 19.68 -7.97
CA ILE A 13 21.54 19.98 -8.08
C ILE A 13 20.76 18.73 -7.66
N ARG A 14 19.95 18.84 -6.60
CA ARG A 14 19.15 17.71 -6.10
C ARG A 14 18.16 17.24 -7.16
N GLY A 15 18.14 15.95 -7.45
CA GLY A 15 17.24 15.36 -8.45
C GLY A 15 17.66 15.63 -9.90
N ALA A 16 18.89 16.07 -10.14
CA ALA A 16 19.45 16.22 -11.48
C ALA A 16 20.87 15.66 -11.55
N THR A 17 21.19 15.00 -12.67
CA THR A 17 22.56 14.60 -13.00
C THR A 17 23.24 15.77 -13.70
N VAL A 18 24.34 16.26 -13.13
CA VAL A 18 25.05 17.44 -13.63
C VAL A 18 26.35 17.02 -14.32
N THR A 19 26.55 17.48 -15.56
CA THR A 19 27.80 17.30 -16.30
C THR A 19 28.33 18.67 -16.74
N THR A 20 29.65 18.85 -16.65
CA THR A 20 30.33 20.05 -17.14
C THR A 20 31.00 19.71 -18.47
N GLU A 21 30.64 20.43 -19.53
CA GLU A 21 31.25 20.29 -20.84
C GLU A 21 32.65 20.92 -20.86
N ASP A 22 33.51 20.46 -21.78
CA ASP A 22 34.88 20.99 -21.97
C ASP A 22 34.91 22.51 -22.26
N GLY A 23 33.79 23.08 -22.73
CA GLY A 23 33.59 24.52 -22.93
C GLY A 23 33.16 25.31 -21.67
N GLY A 24 33.13 24.69 -20.50
CA GLY A 24 32.78 25.35 -19.23
C GLY A 24 31.28 25.60 -19.03
N ARG A 25 30.42 25.05 -19.88
CA ARG A 25 28.96 25.08 -19.70
C ARG A 25 28.50 23.95 -18.76
N LEU A 26 27.56 24.27 -17.90
CA LEU A 26 26.98 23.34 -16.94
C LEU A 26 25.63 22.84 -17.47
N ASN A 27 25.52 21.53 -17.66
CA ASN A 27 24.30 20.85 -18.07
C ASN A 27 23.69 20.10 -16.89
N ALA A 28 22.39 20.30 -16.65
CA ALA A 28 21.64 19.60 -15.62
C ALA A 28 20.50 18.80 -16.26
N PHE A 29 20.59 17.47 -16.19
CA PHE A 29 19.56 16.55 -16.68
C PHE A 29 18.67 16.13 -15.53
N ALA A 30 17.35 16.26 -15.67
CA ALA A 30 16.40 15.82 -14.65
C ALA A 30 16.53 14.30 -14.44
N THR A 31 16.69 13.88 -13.18
CA THR A 31 16.68 12.47 -12.79
C THR A 31 15.23 12.08 -12.48
N GLU A 32 14.69 11.13 -13.23
CA GLU A 32 13.33 10.64 -13.01
C GLU A 32 13.23 9.90 -11.67
N PRO A 33 12.22 10.21 -10.83
CA PRO A 33 11.91 9.42 -9.65
C PRO A 33 11.53 8.00 -10.06
N ARG A 34 12.14 7.00 -9.42
CA ARG A 34 11.76 5.60 -9.64
C ARG A 34 10.41 5.35 -8.97
N MET A 35 9.46 4.81 -9.72
CA MET A 35 8.18 4.38 -9.16
C MET A 35 8.42 3.17 -8.24
N GLU A 36 8.26 3.37 -6.94
CA GLU A 36 8.33 2.29 -5.96
C GLU A 36 6.97 1.58 -5.89
N VAL A 37 6.94 0.32 -6.32
CA VAL A 37 5.74 -0.50 -6.24
C VAL A 37 5.64 -1.01 -4.81
N VAL A 38 4.69 -0.47 -4.05
CA VAL A 38 4.37 -0.98 -2.70
C VAL A 38 3.69 -2.34 -2.87
N SER A 39 4.14 -3.34 -2.09
CA SER A 39 3.57 -4.68 -2.18
C SER A 39 2.10 -4.68 -1.76
N THR A 40 1.33 -5.61 -2.32
CA THR A 40 -0.11 -5.79 -2.02
C THR A 40 -0.39 -6.03 -0.54
N GLU A 41 0.60 -6.52 0.22
CA GLU A 41 0.48 -6.77 1.66
C GLU A 41 0.86 -5.54 2.52
N SER A 42 1.50 -4.53 1.93
CA SER A 42 2.05 -3.36 2.62
C SER A 42 1.25 -2.07 2.33
N GLY A 43 0.16 -2.18 1.57
CA GLY A 43 -0.74 -1.07 1.24
C GLY A 43 -1.74 -0.77 2.36
N TRP A 44 -2.09 0.51 2.51
CA TRP A 44 -3.18 0.93 3.39
C TRP A 44 -4.53 0.51 2.77
N GLY A 45 -5.31 -0.34 3.45
CA GLY A 45 -6.63 -0.78 2.96
C GLY A 45 -7.04 -2.20 3.38
N PHE A 46 -7.86 -2.84 2.54
CA PHE A 46 -8.31 -4.22 2.75
C PHE A 46 -7.18 -5.21 2.50
N HIS A 47 -6.90 -6.05 3.49
CA HIS A 47 -5.87 -7.06 3.40
C HIS A 47 -6.50 -8.38 2.95
N GLU A 48 -5.94 -9.02 1.92
CA GLU A 48 -6.48 -10.25 1.33
C GLU A 48 -6.71 -11.37 2.36
N ARG A 49 -5.81 -11.47 3.36
CA ARG A 49 -5.92 -12.45 4.45
C ARG A 49 -7.13 -12.17 5.35
N ALA A 50 -7.35 -10.90 5.69
CA ALA A 50 -8.47 -10.48 6.53
C ALA A 50 -9.81 -10.68 5.79
N GLU A 51 -9.85 -10.38 4.50
CA GLU A 51 -11.03 -10.58 3.67
C GLU A 51 -11.39 -12.07 3.53
N LYS A 52 -10.40 -12.94 3.25
CA LYS A 52 -10.61 -14.40 3.21
C LYS A 52 -11.07 -14.94 4.55
N LEU A 53 -10.54 -14.44 5.67
CA LEU A 53 -10.96 -14.85 7.01
C LEU A 53 -12.42 -14.42 7.28
N ASN A 54 -12.74 -13.15 7.04
CA ASN A 54 -14.08 -12.62 7.25
C ASN A 54 -15.12 -13.34 6.38
N GLY A 55 -14.79 -13.62 5.11
CA GLY A 55 -15.66 -14.38 4.22
C GLY A 55 -15.95 -15.79 4.73
N ARG A 56 -14.94 -16.50 5.25
CA ARG A 56 -15.13 -17.84 5.85
C ARG A 56 -16.00 -17.78 7.12
N MET A 57 -15.74 -16.81 7.99
CA MET A 57 -16.54 -16.63 9.20
C MET A 57 -18.00 -16.30 8.86
N ALA A 58 -18.25 -15.51 7.82
CA ALA A 58 -19.59 -15.21 7.34
C ALA A 58 -20.30 -16.47 6.80
N MET A 59 -19.61 -17.31 6.02
CA MET A 59 -20.17 -18.58 5.55
C MET A 59 -20.54 -19.51 6.71
N LEU A 60 -19.67 -19.62 7.71
CA LEU A 60 -19.95 -20.42 8.91
C LEU A 60 -21.11 -19.84 9.72
N GLY A 61 -21.17 -18.52 9.90
CA GLY A 61 -22.26 -17.84 10.59
C GLY A 61 -23.60 -18.06 9.90
N PHE A 62 -23.64 -18.00 8.57
CA PHE A 62 -24.86 -18.27 7.80
C PHE A 62 -25.33 -19.71 7.94
N ILE A 63 -24.42 -20.69 7.83
CA ILE A 63 -24.77 -22.10 8.03
C ILE A 63 -25.25 -22.35 9.46
N ALA A 64 -24.60 -21.74 10.45
CA ALA A 64 -25.03 -21.83 11.84
C ALA A 64 -26.44 -21.27 12.03
N LEU A 65 -26.77 -20.14 11.42
CA LEU A 65 -28.13 -19.57 11.45
C LEU A 65 -29.16 -20.55 10.89
N LEU A 66 -28.92 -21.11 9.70
CA LEU A 66 -29.83 -22.10 9.10
C LEU A 66 -29.99 -23.35 9.98
N ALA A 67 -28.88 -23.86 10.54
CA ALA A 67 -28.91 -25.02 11.43
C ALA A 67 -29.70 -24.74 12.71
N THR A 68 -29.55 -23.55 13.29
CA THR A 68 -30.32 -23.16 14.48
C THR A 68 -31.80 -23.00 14.16
N GLU A 69 -32.17 -22.34 13.06
CA GLU A 69 -33.58 -22.21 12.64
C GLU A 69 -34.22 -23.59 12.43
N TYR A 70 -33.51 -24.51 11.80
CA TYR A 70 -33.98 -25.89 11.62
C TYR A 70 -34.17 -26.61 12.96
N ALA A 71 -33.21 -26.48 13.89
CA ALA A 71 -33.27 -27.12 15.20
C ALA A 71 -34.36 -26.53 16.11
N LEU A 72 -34.63 -25.22 16.02
CA LEU A 72 -35.69 -24.53 16.77
C LEU A 72 -37.07 -24.58 16.08
N GLY A 73 -37.22 -25.38 15.01
CA GLY A 73 -38.52 -25.61 14.37
C GLY A 73 -39.07 -24.41 13.60
N GLY A 74 -38.19 -23.58 13.03
CA GLY A 74 -38.57 -22.39 12.24
C GLY A 74 -38.60 -21.09 13.04
N GLU A 75 -38.26 -21.11 14.32
CA GLU A 75 -38.03 -19.87 15.07
C GLU A 75 -36.70 -19.24 14.64
N SER A 76 -36.78 -18.00 14.14
CA SER A 76 -35.59 -17.24 13.74
C SER A 76 -34.69 -17.02 14.96
N PHE A 77 -33.38 -17.21 14.78
CA PHE A 77 -32.37 -17.02 15.83
C PHE A 77 -32.51 -15.67 16.59
N THR A 78 -32.92 -14.62 15.89
CA THR A 78 -33.20 -13.29 16.45
C THR A 78 -34.36 -13.26 17.45
N ARG A 79 -35.41 -14.07 17.23
CA ARG A 79 -36.53 -14.21 18.18
C ARG A 79 -36.12 -15.07 19.37
N GLY A 80 -35.53 -16.24 19.10
CA GLY A 80 -35.22 -17.23 20.13
C GLY A 80 -34.12 -16.85 21.12
N LEU A 81 -33.07 -16.15 20.68
CA LEU A 81 -31.94 -15.77 21.56
C LEU A 81 -31.97 -14.30 21.98
N LEU A 82 -32.29 -13.40 21.05
CA LEU A 82 -32.20 -11.96 21.28
C LEU A 82 -33.54 -11.32 21.67
N GLY A 83 -34.65 -12.06 21.56
CA GLY A 83 -36.00 -11.55 21.92
C GLY A 83 -36.46 -10.36 21.07
N ILE A 84 -35.81 -10.13 19.93
CA ILE A 84 -36.12 -9.03 19.02
C ILE A 84 -36.81 -9.58 17.78
N GLY A 85 -38.10 -9.29 17.64
CA GLY A 85 -38.91 -9.64 16.46
C GLY A 85 -40.40 -9.81 16.73
#